data_AF-A0AAW0VV45-F1
#
_entry.id   AF-A0AAW0VV45-F1
#
_cell.length_a   1.000
_cell.length_b   1.000
_cell.length_c   1.000
_cell.angle_alpha   90.00
_cell.angle_beta   90.00
_cell.angle_gamma   90.00
#
_symmetry.space_group_name_H-M   'P 1'
#
loop_
_entity.id
_entity.type
_entity.pdbx_description
1 polymer ?
#
loop_
_entity_poly.entity_id
_entity_poly.type
_entity_poly.pdbx_seq_one_letter_code
_entity_poly.pdbx_strand_id
1 'polypeptide(L)'
;MDNDKPEECKVSFNNYDEELRRPRTLPCGHTFCSQCIEDTIKNAELTCPSCRAEHSAKDATQFPINYTVEAFIKKLRNIQVTSVETVSTKCGQDRTRGISKKLRSLVQEHKSSISNLIRECEEALSQLGKYQGQVRDWKTQHHQLQDRLYDLLEQNKAAIELLEQEDTSVLTMTTEGGAGKKQLQTMLENLNTVNTAQNVVTTIDEADHYNVEVEDWIQKRQELFPDVNTVYTSVKVQETIKKALDTIITETGATAATVLQGDSTATIME
;
A
#
# COMPACT_ATOMS: atom_id res chain seq x y z
N MET A 1 -30.65 -28.02 -18.57
CA MET A 1 -30.38 -26.59 -18.37
C MET A 1 -29.34 -26.52 -17.27
N ASP A 2 -28.12 -26.18 -17.65
CA ASP A 2 -26.93 -26.37 -16.82
C ASP A 2 -26.99 -25.55 -15.53
N ASN A 3 -26.70 -26.24 -14.43
CA ASN A 3 -26.68 -25.72 -13.07
C ASN A 3 -25.34 -24.99 -12.81
N ASP A 4 -25.02 -23.98 -13.64
CA ASP A 4 -23.77 -23.20 -13.54
C ASP A 4 -23.90 -22.24 -12.35
N LYS A 5 -23.27 -22.58 -11.24
CA LYS A 5 -23.26 -21.76 -10.02
C LYS A 5 -22.15 -20.70 -10.12
N PRO A 6 -22.50 -19.41 -10.25
CA PRO A 6 -21.52 -18.35 -10.46
C PRO A 6 -20.57 -18.13 -9.27
N GLU A 7 -20.91 -18.66 -8.09
CA GLU A 7 -20.11 -18.60 -6.87
C GLU A 7 -19.06 -19.70 -6.73
N GLU A 8 -19.01 -20.68 -7.64
CA GLU A 8 -18.09 -21.81 -7.59
C GLU A 8 -17.03 -21.73 -8.69
N CYS A 9 -15.80 -22.15 -8.36
CA CYS A 9 -14.73 -22.25 -9.34
C CYS A 9 -14.95 -23.44 -10.29
N LYS A 10 -14.87 -23.21 -11.60
CA LYS A 10 -15.08 -24.25 -12.63
C LYS A 10 -14.04 -25.39 -12.65
N VAL A 11 -12.94 -25.26 -11.91
CA VAL A 11 -11.88 -26.29 -11.79
C VAL A 11 -12.10 -27.16 -10.55
N SER A 12 -12.29 -26.54 -9.39
CA SER A 12 -12.43 -27.28 -8.13
C SER A 12 -13.86 -27.45 -7.61
N PHE A 13 -14.85 -26.80 -8.25
CA PHE A 13 -16.25 -26.75 -7.82
C PHE A 13 -16.45 -26.30 -6.37
N ASN A 14 -15.49 -25.54 -5.84
CA ASN A 14 -15.53 -24.98 -4.50
C ASN A 14 -15.88 -23.51 -4.60
N ASN A 15 -16.58 -22.99 -3.59
CA ASN A 15 -16.95 -21.59 -3.54
C ASN A 15 -15.72 -20.69 -3.46
N TYR A 16 -15.80 -19.53 -4.11
CA TYR A 16 -14.78 -18.50 -3.93
C TYR A 16 -14.86 -17.89 -2.51
N ASP A 17 -13.70 -17.57 -1.94
CA ASP A 17 -13.58 -16.90 -0.64
C ASP A 17 -12.71 -15.64 -0.75
N GLU A 18 -12.56 -14.91 0.36
CA GLU A 18 -11.85 -13.62 0.40
C GLU A 18 -10.34 -13.77 0.67
N GLU A 19 -9.83 -14.99 0.80
CA GLU A 19 -8.46 -15.27 1.23
C GLU A 19 -7.72 -16.22 0.28
N LEU A 20 -8.01 -17.51 0.34
CA LEU A 20 -7.28 -18.57 -0.37
C LEU A 20 -7.85 -18.88 -1.76
N ARG A 21 -9.16 -18.73 -1.93
CA ARG A 21 -9.87 -19.02 -3.18
C ARG A 21 -10.45 -17.78 -3.82
N ARG A 22 -9.73 -16.65 -3.76
CA ARG A 22 -10.15 -15.43 -4.46
C ARG A 22 -10.21 -15.64 -5.98
N PRO A 23 -11.25 -15.16 -6.67
CA PRO A 23 -11.37 -15.29 -8.13
C PRO A 23 -10.36 -14.37 -8.82
N ARG A 24 -9.57 -14.92 -9.74
CA ARG A 24 -8.58 -14.18 -10.54
C ARG A 24 -8.77 -14.44 -12.02
N THR A 25 -8.54 -13.40 -12.83
CA THR A 25 -8.78 -13.45 -14.28
C THR A 25 -7.46 -13.57 -15.03
N LEU A 26 -7.38 -14.59 -15.89
CA LEU A 26 -6.25 -14.81 -16.78
C LEU A 26 -6.27 -13.83 -17.97
N PRO A 27 -5.15 -13.62 -18.68
CA PRO A 27 -5.11 -12.76 -19.86
C PRO A 27 -6.09 -13.16 -20.97
N CYS A 28 -6.47 -14.44 -21.06
CA CYS A 28 -7.50 -14.93 -21.98
C CYS A 28 -8.95 -14.61 -21.55
N GLY A 29 -9.17 -13.98 -20.39
CA GLY A 29 -10.49 -13.59 -19.88
C GLY A 29 -11.20 -14.63 -18.99
N HIS A 30 -10.68 -15.85 -18.87
CA HIS A 30 -11.25 -16.87 -17.99
C HIS A 30 -10.87 -16.63 -16.52
N THR A 31 -11.79 -16.96 -15.60
CA THR A 31 -11.63 -16.70 -14.16
C THR A 31 -11.63 -17.98 -13.35
N PHE A 32 -10.62 -18.16 -12.48
CA PHE A 32 -10.45 -19.31 -11.61
C PHE A 32 -10.04 -18.88 -10.20
N CYS A 33 -10.13 -19.76 -9.20
CA CYS A 33 -9.70 -19.40 -7.85
C CYS A 33 -8.18 -19.40 -7.74
N SER A 34 -7.64 -18.56 -6.84
CA SER A 34 -6.18 -18.39 -6.66
C SER A 34 -5.48 -19.73 -6.43
N GLN A 35 -6.02 -20.60 -5.56
CA GLN A 35 -5.50 -21.95 -5.35
C GLN A 35 -5.42 -22.79 -6.64
N CYS A 36 -6.49 -22.82 -7.46
CA CYS A 36 -6.48 -23.61 -8.69
C CYS A 36 -5.49 -23.06 -9.72
N ILE A 37 -5.25 -21.75 -9.74
CA ILE A 37 -4.24 -21.15 -10.60
C ILE A 37 -2.86 -21.59 -10.12
N GLU A 38 -2.59 -21.47 -8.82
CA GLU A 38 -1.33 -21.91 -8.19
C GLU A 38 -1.03 -23.37 -8.51
N ASP A 39 -2.02 -24.26 -8.34
CA ASP A 39 -1.89 -25.70 -8.59
C ASP A 39 -1.68 -26.04 -10.09
N THR A 40 -2.07 -25.13 -10.98
CA THR A 40 -1.97 -25.34 -12.44
C THR A 40 -0.65 -24.79 -13.00
N ILE A 41 0.00 -23.84 -12.31
CA ILE A 41 1.30 -23.32 -12.72
C ILE A 41 2.35 -24.44 -12.63
N LYS A 42 3.06 -24.68 -13.73
CA LYS A 42 4.19 -25.60 -13.79
C LYS A 42 5.33 -24.93 -14.54
N ASN A 43 6.53 -24.93 -13.95
CA ASN A 43 7.71 -24.30 -14.55
C ASN A 43 7.50 -22.83 -14.98
N ALA A 44 6.75 -22.06 -14.20
CA ALA A 44 6.37 -20.67 -14.48
C ALA A 44 5.48 -20.47 -15.73
N GLU A 45 4.78 -21.52 -16.15
CA GLU A 45 3.78 -21.49 -17.22
C GLU A 45 2.43 -22.02 -16.73
N LEU A 46 1.36 -21.38 -17.18
CA LEU A 46 -0.03 -21.72 -16.90
C LEU A 46 -0.78 -21.92 -18.21
N THR A 47 -1.34 -23.11 -18.41
CA THR A 47 -2.29 -23.38 -19.48
C THR A 47 -3.72 -23.20 -18.96
N CYS A 48 -4.49 -22.30 -19.57
CA CYS A 48 -5.88 -22.04 -19.19
C CYS A 48 -6.75 -23.32 -19.30
N PRO A 49 -7.40 -23.78 -18.22
CA PRO A 49 -8.24 -24.99 -18.26
C PRO A 49 -9.44 -24.90 -19.22
N SER A 50 -9.93 -23.68 -19.51
CA SER A 50 -11.11 -23.48 -20.37
C SER A 50 -10.79 -23.35 -21.85
N CYS A 51 -9.75 -22.59 -22.22
CA CYS A 51 -9.45 -22.30 -23.63
C CYS A 51 -8.05 -22.75 -24.08
N ARG A 52 -7.26 -23.35 -23.18
CA ARG A 52 -5.91 -23.85 -23.44
C ARG A 52 -4.89 -22.79 -23.88
N ALA A 53 -5.21 -21.50 -23.73
CA ALA A 53 -4.24 -20.43 -23.92
C ALA A 53 -3.13 -20.52 -22.86
N GLU A 54 -1.88 -20.29 -23.27
CA GLU A 54 -0.71 -20.34 -22.39
C GLU A 54 -0.35 -18.93 -21.88
N HIS A 55 0.02 -18.87 -20.61
CA HIS A 55 0.37 -17.63 -19.92
C HIS A 55 1.59 -17.88 -19.03
N SER A 56 2.57 -16.98 -19.05
CA SER A 56 3.71 -17.06 -18.13
C SER A 56 3.34 -16.41 -16.80
N ALA A 57 3.52 -17.14 -15.69
CA ALA A 57 3.35 -16.64 -14.34
C ALA A 57 4.11 -17.52 -13.34
N LYS A 58 4.76 -16.88 -12.37
CA LYS A 58 5.49 -17.52 -11.26
C LYS A 58 4.54 -18.03 -10.17
N ASP A 59 3.46 -17.29 -9.92
CA ASP A 59 2.46 -17.58 -8.90
C ASP A 59 1.10 -16.98 -9.30
N ALA A 60 0.04 -17.34 -8.58
CA ALA A 60 -1.30 -16.85 -8.83
C ALA A 60 -1.46 -15.34 -8.58
N THR A 61 -0.58 -14.70 -7.81
CA THR A 61 -0.70 -13.29 -7.44
C THR A 61 -0.48 -12.34 -8.62
N GLN A 62 0.23 -12.81 -9.65
CA GLN A 62 0.48 -12.06 -10.88
C GLN A 62 -0.77 -11.85 -11.75
N PHE A 63 -1.86 -12.59 -11.48
CA PHE A 63 -3.13 -12.39 -12.16
C PHE A 63 -4.08 -11.51 -11.35
N PRO A 64 -4.74 -10.51 -11.95
CA PRO A 64 -5.60 -9.59 -11.22
C PRO A 64 -6.81 -10.31 -10.62
N ILE A 65 -7.22 -9.83 -9.45
CA ILE A 65 -8.43 -10.30 -8.76
C ILE A 65 -9.66 -9.76 -9.50
N ASN A 66 -10.65 -10.62 -9.72
CA ASN A 66 -11.91 -10.25 -10.33
C ASN A 66 -12.87 -9.71 -9.27
N TYR A 67 -12.73 -8.43 -8.94
CA TYR A 67 -13.58 -7.75 -7.95
C TYR A 67 -15.06 -7.72 -8.32
N THR A 68 -15.41 -7.80 -9.60
CA THR A 68 -16.80 -7.89 -10.06
C THR A 68 -17.44 -9.20 -9.61
N VAL A 69 -16.73 -10.32 -9.74
CA VAL A 69 -17.18 -11.64 -9.26
C VAL A 69 -17.26 -11.66 -7.73
N GLU A 70 -16.25 -11.11 -7.02
CA GLU A 70 -16.31 -11.01 -5.55
C GLU A 70 -17.52 -10.18 -5.07
N ALA A 71 -17.75 -9.02 -5.68
CA ALA A 71 -18.88 -8.16 -5.35
C ALA A 71 -20.22 -8.84 -5.65
N PHE A 72 -20.30 -9.61 -6.75
CA PHE A 72 -21.50 -10.37 -7.11
C PHE A 72 -21.79 -11.48 -6.11
N ILE A 73 -20.78 -12.27 -5.72
CA ILE A 73 -20.91 -13.34 -4.71
C ILE A 73 -21.31 -12.75 -3.35
N LYS A 74 -20.73 -11.62 -2.94
CA LYS A 74 -21.12 -10.90 -1.72
C LYS A 74 -22.59 -10.50 -1.75
N LYS A 75 -23.08 -9.98 -2.88
CA LYS A 75 -24.51 -9.66 -3.06
C LYS A 75 -25.40 -10.89 -3.03
N LEU A 76 -25.00 -12.00 -3.67
CA LEU A 76 -25.77 -13.26 -3.63
C LEU A 76 -25.91 -13.83 -2.21
N ARG A 77 -24.83 -13.80 -1.41
CA ARG A 77 -24.88 -14.21 0.00
C ARG A 77 -25.83 -13.34 0.81
N ASN A 78 -25.82 -12.03 0.58
CA ASN A 78 -26.74 -11.11 1.26
C ASN A 78 -28.21 -11.34 0.86
N ILE A 79 -28.47 -11.74 -0.39
CA ILE A 79 -29.82 -12.08 -0.87
C ILE A 79 -30.33 -13.38 -0.22
N GLN A 80 -29.47 -14.40 -0.05
CA GLN A 80 -29.85 -15.66 0.61
C GLN A 80 -30.14 -15.50 2.10
N VAL A 81 -29.59 -14.47 2.75
CA VAL A 81 -29.92 -14.12 4.16
C VAL A 81 -31.25 -13.38 4.26
N THR A 82 -31.71 -12.71 3.20
CA THR A 82 -33.03 -12.04 3.15
C THR A 82 -34.19 -12.93 2.69
N SER A 83 -33.94 -14.12 2.14
CA SER A 83 -34.97 -15.02 1.60
C SER A 83 -35.44 -16.10 2.57
N VAL A 84 -35.30 -15.91 3.89
CA VAL A 84 -36.12 -16.66 4.86
C VAL A 84 -37.37 -15.83 5.15
N GLU A 85 -38.15 -15.55 4.11
CA GLU A 85 -39.54 -15.18 4.30
C GLU A 85 -40.30 -16.41 4.77
N THR A 86 -40.89 -16.22 5.94
CA THR A 86 -42.02 -16.93 6.53
C THR A 86 -42.83 -17.74 5.50
N VAL A 87 -42.63 -19.06 5.46
CA VAL A 87 -43.60 -19.98 4.89
C VAL A 87 -44.83 -19.95 5.81
N SER A 88 -45.74 -19.02 5.52
CA SER A 88 -47.09 -19.03 6.03
C SER A 88 -47.82 -20.23 5.43
N THR A 89 -47.98 -21.21 6.30
CA THR A 89 -49.07 -22.18 6.40
C THR A 89 -50.12 -22.16 5.28
N LYS A 90 -50.16 -23.25 4.50
CA LYS A 90 -51.44 -23.89 4.18
C LYS A 90 -51.40 -25.37 4.56
N CYS A 91 -52.14 -25.65 5.63
CA CYS A 91 -52.90 -26.86 5.90
C CYS A 91 -52.26 -28.21 5.52
N GLY A 92 -51.54 -28.80 6.47
CA GLY A 92 -51.45 -30.25 6.66
C GLY A 92 -52.01 -30.56 8.04
N GLN A 93 -53.26 -31.03 8.10
CA GLN A 93 -53.85 -31.54 9.33
C GLN A 93 -53.08 -32.80 9.74
N ASP A 94 -52.24 -32.72 10.77
CA ASP A 94 -51.62 -33.90 11.34
C ASP A 94 -52.21 -34.29 12.71
N ARG A 95 -52.48 -35.57 12.81
CA ARG A 95 -53.37 -36.22 13.76
C ARG A 95 -52.69 -36.31 15.13
N THR A 96 -52.91 -35.35 16.03
CA THR A 96 -52.54 -35.52 17.45
C THR A 96 -53.59 -36.34 18.22
N ARG A 97 -53.95 -37.53 17.71
CA ARG A 97 -54.63 -38.54 18.53
C ARG A 97 -53.57 -39.33 19.29
N GLY A 98 -53.29 -38.93 20.53
CA GLY A 98 -52.53 -39.78 21.49
C GLY A 98 -51.66 -39.08 22.54
N ILE A 99 -51.42 -37.76 22.44
CA ILE A 99 -50.49 -37.08 23.37
C ILE A 99 -51.24 -36.61 24.63
N SER A 100 -50.67 -36.83 25.82
CA SER A 100 -51.24 -36.38 27.10
C SER A 100 -51.20 -34.85 27.24
N LYS A 101 -52.10 -34.26 28.05
CA LYS A 101 -52.11 -32.81 28.32
C LYS A 101 -50.76 -32.31 28.88
N LYS A 102 -50.10 -33.14 29.72
CA LYS A 102 -48.80 -32.84 30.32
C LYS A 102 -47.69 -32.76 29.28
N LEU A 103 -47.65 -33.70 28.33
CA LEU A 103 -46.66 -33.69 27.26
C LEU A 103 -46.87 -32.51 26.28
N ARG A 104 -48.13 -32.11 26.03
CA ARG A 104 -48.40 -30.87 25.27
C ARG A 104 -47.89 -29.61 25.99
N SER A 105 -48.09 -29.50 27.30
CA SER A 105 -47.59 -28.38 28.10
C SER A 105 -46.08 -28.28 28.03
N LEU A 106 -45.39 -29.41 28.21
CA LEU A 106 -43.93 -29.49 28.16
C LEU A 106 -43.39 -29.13 26.77
N VAL A 107 -44.04 -29.60 25.70
CA VAL A 107 -43.68 -29.22 24.32
C VAL A 107 -43.85 -27.71 24.09
N GLN A 108 -44.90 -27.08 24.64
CA GLN A 108 -45.08 -25.63 24.51
C GLN A 108 -44.02 -24.84 25.29
N GLU A 109 -43.67 -25.30 26.48
CA GLU A 109 -42.59 -24.71 27.28
C GLU A 109 -41.24 -24.77 26.56
N HIS A 110 -40.84 -25.94 26.05
CA HIS A 110 -39.63 -26.07 25.25
C HIS A 110 -39.66 -25.24 23.97
N LYS A 111 -40.81 -25.14 23.29
CA LYS A 111 -40.95 -24.25 22.12
C LYS A 111 -40.66 -22.80 22.49
N SER A 112 -41.23 -22.32 23.59
CA SER A 112 -41.00 -20.94 24.04
C SER A 112 -39.54 -20.67 24.44
N SER A 113 -38.91 -21.63 25.13
CA SER A 113 -37.49 -21.55 25.50
C SER A 113 -36.59 -21.53 24.27
N ILE A 114 -36.84 -22.40 23.28
CA ILE A 114 -36.09 -22.42 22.01
C ILE A 114 -36.29 -21.12 21.24
N SER A 115 -37.52 -20.62 21.13
CA SER A 115 -37.79 -19.34 20.45
C SER A 115 -37.07 -18.16 21.12
N ASN A 116 -36.97 -18.13 22.44
CA ASN A 116 -36.21 -17.10 23.15
C ASN A 116 -34.71 -17.20 22.87
N LEU A 117 -34.13 -18.41 22.91
CA LEU A 117 -32.72 -18.64 22.57
C LEU A 117 -32.41 -18.25 21.12
N ILE A 118 -33.31 -18.56 20.17
CA ILE A 118 -33.16 -18.12 18.77
C ILE A 118 -33.06 -16.59 18.70
N ARG A 119 -33.97 -15.87 19.37
CA ARG A 119 -33.96 -14.40 19.40
C ARG A 119 -32.67 -13.83 20.01
N GLU A 120 -32.19 -14.44 21.10
CA GLU A 120 -30.92 -14.04 21.73
C GLU A 120 -29.71 -14.30 20.80
N CYS A 121 -29.71 -15.44 20.10
CA CYS A 121 -28.70 -15.73 19.08
C CYS A 121 -28.75 -14.73 17.92
N GLU A 122 -29.93 -14.37 17.42
CA GLU A 122 -30.09 -13.36 16.36
C GLU A 122 -29.55 -11.99 16.79
N GLU A 123 -29.83 -11.59 18.03
CA GLU A 123 -29.33 -10.33 18.59
C GLU A 123 -27.81 -10.34 18.73
N ALA A 124 -27.22 -11.42 19.25
CA ALA A 124 -25.78 -11.59 19.36
C ALA A 124 -25.10 -11.57 17.97
N LEU A 125 -25.67 -12.26 16.98
CA LEU A 125 -25.18 -12.25 15.60
C LEU A 125 -25.25 -10.83 14.99
N SER A 126 -26.31 -10.08 15.25
CA SER A 126 -26.43 -8.68 14.82
C SER A 126 -25.34 -7.80 15.43
N GLN A 127 -25.07 -7.96 16.73
CA GLN A 127 -24.00 -7.23 17.42
C GLN A 127 -22.62 -7.57 16.87
N LEU A 128 -22.33 -8.86 16.65
CA LEU A 128 -21.09 -9.31 16.02
C LEU A 128 -20.94 -8.75 14.60
N GLY A 129 -22.01 -8.70 13.82
CA GLY A 129 -22.00 -8.09 12.49
C GLY A 129 -21.65 -6.60 12.52
N LYS A 130 -22.20 -5.84 13.47
CA LYS A 130 -21.87 -4.42 13.68
C LYS A 130 -20.41 -4.23 14.08
N TYR A 131 -19.94 -5.02 15.04
CA TYR A 131 -18.55 -4.97 15.49
C TYR A 131 -17.57 -5.34 14.37
N GLN A 132 -17.89 -6.38 13.58
CA GLN A 132 -17.10 -6.75 12.41
C GLN A 132 -17.02 -5.59 11.39
N GLY A 133 -18.12 -4.84 11.21
CA GLY A 133 -18.12 -3.60 10.42
C GLY A 133 -17.12 -2.58 10.96
N GLN A 134 -17.19 -2.27 12.26
CA GLN A 134 -16.26 -1.34 12.91
C GLN A 134 -14.79 -1.75 12.79
N VAL A 135 -14.50 -3.04 12.96
CA VAL A 135 -13.13 -3.56 12.80
C VAL A 135 -12.62 -3.36 11.37
N ARG A 136 -13.47 -3.57 10.35
CA ARG A 136 -13.09 -3.28 8.96
C ARG A 136 -12.86 -1.78 8.75
N ASP A 137 -13.71 -0.94 9.31
CA ASP A 137 -13.58 0.52 9.19
C ASP A 137 -12.28 1.02 9.82
N TRP A 138 -11.97 0.58 11.04
CA TRP A 138 -10.68 0.89 11.69
C TRP A 138 -9.50 0.38 10.87
N LYS A 139 -9.56 -0.84 10.34
CA LYS A 139 -8.51 -1.37 9.46
C LYS A 139 -8.31 -0.48 8.22
N THR A 140 -9.37 -0.03 7.58
CA THR A 140 -9.29 0.89 6.45
C THR A 140 -8.68 2.23 6.84
N GLN A 141 -9.06 2.80 7.98
CA GLN A 141 -8.48 4.04 8.49
C GLN A 141 -6.97 3.90 8.77
N HIS A 142 -6.55 2.78 9.36
CA HIS A 142 -5.14 2.49 9.58
C HIS A 142 -4.36 2.39 8.27
N HIS A 143 -4.89 1.72 7.24
CA HIS A 143 -4.26 1.68 5.93
C HIS A 143 -4.14 3.07 5.29
N GLN A 144 -5.17 3.91 5.38
CA GLN A 144 -5.11 5.28 4.87
C GLN A 144 -4.03 6.12 5.57
N LEU A 145 -3.87 5.97 6.88
CA LEU A 145 -2.80 6.63 7.63
C LEU A 145 -1.41 6.09 7.23
N GLN A 146 -1.30 4.78 7.01
CA GLN A 146 -0.07 4.15 6.52
C GLN A 146 0.34 4.72 5.16
N ASP A 147 -0.59 4.85 4.22
CA ASP A 147 -0.32 5.41 2.89
C ASP A 147 0.17 6.86 2.99
N ARG A 148 -0.49 7.68 3.82
CA ARG A 148 -0.08 9.08 4.04
C ARG A 148 1.30 9.21 4.67
N LEU A 149 1.67 8.32 5.59
CA LEU A 149 3.02 8.28 6.17
C LEU A 149 4.06 7.87 5.13
N TYR A 150 3.71 6.92 4.25
CA TYR A 150 4.57 6.51 3.16
C TYR A 150 4.83 7.65 2.17
N ASP A 151 3.80 8.42 1.81
CA ASP A 151 3.94 9.59 0.95
C ASP A 151 4.90 10.64 1.54
N LEU A 152 4.83 10.90 2.85
CA LEU A 152 5.75 11.81 3.54
C LEU A 152 7.19 11.28 3.55
N LEU A 153 7.35 9.97 3.75
CA LEU A 153 8.66 9.33 3.69
C LEU A 153 9.27 9.46 2.29
N GLU A 154 8.47 9.28 1.25
CA GLU A 154 8.92 9.38 -0.13
C GLU A 154 9.31 10.82 -0.50
N GLN A 155 8.54 11.81 -0.06
CA GLN A 155 8.90 13.23 -0.21
C GLN A 155 10.23 13.56 0.50
N ASN A 156 10.46 12.98 1.68
CA ASN A 156 11.73 13.15 2.40
C ASN A 156 12.91 12.57 1.63
N LYS A 157 12.77 11.36 1.09
CA LYS A 157 13.83 10.74 0.27
C LYS A 157 14.13 11.58 -0.96
N ALA A 158 13.11 12.03 -1.69
CA ALA A 158 13.31 12.87 -2.87
C ALA A 158 14.03 14.18 -2.52
N ALA A 159 13.72 14.79 -1.37
CA ALA A 159 14.44 15.98 -0.89
C ALA A 159 15.91 15.69 -0.56
N ILE A 160 16.23 14.52 0.00
CA ILE A 160 17.60 14.07 0.25
C ILE A 160 18.35 13.88 -1.07
N GLU A 161 17.75 13.20 -2.04
CA GLU A 161 18.36 12.96 -3.37
C GLU A 161 18.68 14.28 -4.09
N LEU A 162 17.78 15.27 -4.04
CA LEU A 162 18.04 16.61 -4.59
C LEU A 162 19.24 17.29 -3.90
N LEU A 163 19.34 17.18 -2.57
CA LEU A 163 20.47 17.74 -1.83
C LEU A 163 21.79 17.02 -2.16
N GLU A 164 21.79 15.71 -2.35
CA GLU A 164 22.98 14.95 -2.76
C GLU A 164 23.47 15.36 -4.15
N GLN A 165 22.53 15.64 -5.07
CA GLN A 165 22.85 16.16 -6.41
C GLN A 165 23.43 17.58 -6.34
N GLU A 166 22.85 18.46 -5.52
CA GLU A 166 23.37 19.81 -5.31
C GLU A 166 24.77 19.76 -4.66
N ASP A 167 24.97 18.92 -3.64
CA ASP A 167 26.27 18.74 -2.97
C ASP A 167 27.35 18.27 -3.95
N THR A 168 27.03 17.29 -4.80
CA THR A 168 27.93 16.83 -5.87
C THR A 168 28.28 17.96 -6.84
N SER A 169 27.29 18.76 -7.24
CA SER A 169 27.47 19.87 -8.19
C SER A 169 28.32 21.00 -7.57
N VAL A 170 28.09 21.33 -6.30
CA VAL A 170 28.90 22.28 -5.53
C VAL A 170 30.34 21.79 -5.38
N LEU A 171 30.54 20.49 -5.11
CA LEU A 171 31.88 19.90 -5.02
C LEU A 171 32.63 20.03 -6.34
N THR A 172 32.00 19.66 -7.46
CA THR A 172 32.59 19.83 -8.81
C THR A 172 32.98 21.28 -9.06
N MET A 173 32.07 22.23 -8.84
CA MET A 173 32.38 23.66 -9.01
C MET A 173 33.54 24.11 -8.13
N THR A 174 33.58 23.66 -6.86
CA THR A 174 34.65 24.01 -5.93
C THR A 174 36.00 23.49 -6.42
N THR A 175 36.05 22.26 -6.96
CA THR A 175 37.29 21.69 -7.51
C THR A 175 37.77 22.42 -8.76
N GLU A 176 36.87 22.72 -9.69
CA GLU A 176 37.18 23.46 -10.93
C GLU A 176 37.70 24.87 -10.62
N GLY A 177 36.98 25.62 -9.78
CA GLY A 177 37.40 26.96 -9.36
C GLY A 177 38.72 26.96 -8.59
N GLY A 178 38.98 25.91 -7.79
CA GLY A 178 40.25 25.70 -7.10
C GLY A 178 41.41 25.48 -8.07
N ALA A 179 41.20 24.70 -9.13
CA ALA A 179 42.19 24.47 -10.19
C ALA A 179 42.50 25.75 -10.97
N GLY A 180 41.46 26.46 -11.43
CA GLY A 180 41.60 27.73 -12.15
C GLY A 180 42.32 28.79 -11.33
N LYS A 181 41.98 28.93 -10.04
CA LYS A 181 42.70 29.81 -9.10
C LYS A 181 44.19 29.48 -9.03
N LYS A 182 44.55 28.20 -8.95
CA LYS A 182 45.96 27.76 -8.87
C LYS A 182 46.71 28.06 -10.17
N GLN A 183 46.06 27.92 -11.32
CA GLN A 183 46.63 28.30 -12.62
C GLN A 183 46.90 29.80 -12.68
N LEU A 184 45.92 30.64 -12.32
CA LEU A 184 46.11 32.09 -12.27
C LEU A 184 47.22 32.52 -11.30
N GLN A 185 47.33 31.89 -10.13
CA GLN A 185 48.44 32.14 -9.19
C GLN A 185 49.81 31.78 -9.79
N THR A 186 49.88 30.68 -10.54
CA THR A 186 51.11 30.27 -11.24
C THR A 186 51.47 31.27 -12.34
N MET A 187 50.48 31.72 -13.12
CA MET A 187 50.69 32.72 -14.17
C MET A 187 51.15 34.06 -13.59
N LEU A 188 50.58 34.48 -12.46
CA LEU A 188 50.99 35.71 -11.77
C LEU A 188 52.46 35.65 -11.34
N GLU A 189 52.92 34.52 -10.82
CA GLU A 189 54.33 34.32 -10.46
C GLU A 189 55.25 34.33 -11.69
N ASN A 190 54.82 33.72 -12.79
CA ASN A 190 55.57 33.74 -14.05
C ASN A 190 55.70 35.18 -14.59
N LEU A 191 54.63 35.97 -14.57
CA LEU A 191 54.65 37.38 -14.98
C LEU A 191 55.57 38.24 -14.10
N ASN A 192 55.73 37.89 -12.82
CA ASN A 192 56.65 38.60 -11.93
C ASN A 192 58.14 38.27 -12.19
N THR A 193 58.42 37.12 -12.82
CA THR A 193 59.79 36.60 -13.00
C THR A 193 60.28 36.65 -14.46
N VAL A 194 59.40 36.91 -15.42
CA VAL A 194 59.71 36.96 -16.85
C VAL A 194 60.66 38.12 -17.21
N ASN A 195 61.65 37.84 -18.06
CA ASN A 195 62.73 38.80 -18.36
C ASN A 195 63.10 38.91 -19.85
N THR A 196 62.43 38.17 -20.74
CA THR A 196 62.61 38.28 -22.19
C THR A 196 61.30 38.70 -22.85
N ALA A 197 61.39 39.52 -23.90
CA ALA A 197 60.21 39.99 -24.62
C ALA A 197 59.37 38.85 -25.20
N GLN A 198 60.01 37.78 -25.70
CA GLN A 198 59.31 36.62 -26.23
C GLN A 198 58.51 35.89 -25.14
N ASN A 199 59.11 35.68 -23.96
CA ASN A 199 58.44 34.98 -22.86
C ASN A 199 57.31 35.83 -22.27
N VAL A 200 57.46 37.16 -22.25
CA VAL A 200 56.39 38.08 -21.81
C VAL A 200 55.13 37.87 -22.64
N VAL A 201 55.25 37.86 -23.97
CA VAL A 201 54.11 37.69 -24.88
C VAL A 201 53.44 36.33 -24.65
N THR A 202 54.22 35.25 -24.59
CA THR A 202 53.64 33.91 -24.37
C THR A 202 52.96 33.77 -23.02
N THR A 203 53.53 34.34 -21.95
CA THR A 203 52.90 34.29 -20.62
C THR A 203 51.65 35.15 -20.54
N ILE A 204 51.59 36.27 -21.27
CA ILE A 204 50.36 37.08 -21.38
C ILE A 204 49.28 36.31 -22.13
N ASP A 205 49.59 35.70 -23.29
CA ASP A 205 48.63 34.91 -24.06
C ASP A 205 48.06 33.74 -23.23
N GLU A 206 48.92 33.06 -22.46
CA GLU A 206 48.51 32.00 -21.54
C GLU A 206 47.64 32.54 -20.38
N ALA A 207 47.99 33.69 -19.82
CA ALA A 207 47.22 34.32 -18.75
C ALA A 207 45.83 34.76 -19.23
N ASP A 208 45.74 35.34 -20.44
CA ASP A 208 44.47 35.75 -21.03
C ASP A 208 43.54 34.54 -21.29
N HIS A 209 44.10 33.41 -21.72
CA HIS A 209 43.33 32.18 -21.87
C HIS A 209 42.71 31.71 -20.54
N TYR A 210 43.51 31.62 -19.47
CA TYR A 210 43.00 31.21 -18.16
C TYR A 210 42.07 32.25 -17.52
N ASN A 211 42.26 33.54 -17.81
CA ASN A 211 41.35 34.59 -17.36
C ASN A 211 39.94 34.34 -17.92
N VAL A 212 39.82 34.07 -19.22
CA VAL A 212 38.52 33.75 -19.84
C VAL A 212 37.89 32.50 -19.22
N GLU A 213 38.66 31.42 -19.04
CA GLU A 213 38.13 30.19 -18.43
C GLU A 213 37.62 30.42 -17.00
N VAL A 214 38.33 31.20 -16.19
CA VAL A 214 37.93 31.51 -14.82
C VAL A 214 36.75 32.49 -14.78
N GLU A 215 36.67 33.46 -15.70
CA GLU A 215 35.52 34.35 -15.83
C GLU A 215 34.25 33.58 -16.19
N ASP A 216 34.32 32.68 -17.17
CA ASP A 216 33.22 31.79 -17.55
C ASP A 216 32.79 30.91 -16.37
N TRP A 217 33.74 30.37 -15.61
CA TRP A 217 33.45 29.60 -14.40
C TRP A 217 32.75 30.45 -13.33
N ILE A 218 33.20 31.69 -13.09
CA ILE A 218 32.56 32.61 -12.13
C ILE A 218 31.12 32.88 -12.55
N GLN A 219 30.89 33.15 -13.84
CA GLN A 219 29.56 33.40 -14.37
C GLN A 219 28.66 32.17 -14.21
N LYS A 220 29.12 30.99 -14.65
CA LYS A 220 28.38 29.73 -14.51
C LYS A 220 28.00 29.44 -13.06
N ARG A 221 28.90 29.71 -12.11
CA ARG A 221 28.62 29.57 -10.67
C ARG A 221 27.53 30.54 -10.21
N GLN A 222 27.53 31.78 -10.69
CA GLN A 222 26.48 32.77 -10.35
C GLN A 222 25.10 32.38 -10.90
N GLU A 223 25.07 31.77 -12.09
CA GLU A 223 23.83 31.34 -12.74
C GLU A 223 23.23 30.09 -12.10
N LEU A 224 24.08 29.14 -11.70
CA LEU A 224 23.64 27.84 -11.21
C LEU A 224 23.45 27.76 -9.69
N PHE A 225 24.12 28.62 -8.89
CA PHE A 225 24.15 28.47 -7.44
C PHE A 225 23.79 29.74 -6.65
N PRO A 226 23.07 29.58 -5.52
CA PRO A 226 22.48 28.33 -5.03
C PRO A 226 21.26 27.92 -5.86
N ASP A 227 21.00 26.62 -5.99
CA ASP A 227 19.68 26.17 -6.47
C ASP A 227 18.63 26.45 -5.38
N VAL A 228 18.03 27.64 -5.48
CA VAL A 228 17.00 28.12 -4.54
C VAL A 228 15.82 27.16 -4.48
N ASN A 229 15.48 26.48 -5.57
CA ASN A 229 14.36 25.56 -5.59
C ASN A 229 14.65 24.27 -4.81
N THR A 230 15.84 23.70 -4.99
CA THR A 230 16.31 22.54 -4.23
C THR A 230 16.37 22.85 -2.73
N VAL A 231 16.97 23.98 -2.35
CA VAL A 231 17.05 24.42 -0.95
C VAL A 231 15.66 24.65 -0.36
N TYR A 232 14.79 25.37 -1.06
CA TYR A 232 13.44 25.65 -0.59
C TYR A 232 12.61 24.37 -0.40
N THR A 233 12.68 23.46 -1.37
CA THR A 233 11.94 22.18 -1.33
C THR A 233 12.39 21.34 -0.14
N SER A 234 13.70 21.22 0.06
CA SER A 234 14.26 20.48 1.20
C SER A 234 13.82 21.04 2.55
N VAL A 235 13.96 22.36 2.74
CA VAL A 235 13.55 23.03 3.99
C VAL A 235 12.05 22.84 4.25
N LYS A 236 11.22 22.97 3.22
CA LYS A 236 9.77 22.82 3.35
C LYS A 236 9.37 21.40 3.76
N VAL A 237 9.96 20.38 3.15
CA VAL A 237 9.71 18.97 3.48
C VAL A 237 10.17 18.70 4.93
N GLN A 238 11.38 19.15 5.28
CA GLN A 238 11.94 19.01 6.63
C GLN A 238 11.03 19.63 7.70
N GLU A 239 10.61 20.88 7.52
CA GLU A 239 9.73 21.58 8.46
C GLU A 239 8.36 20.90 8.60
N THR A 240 7.82 20.38 7.51
CA THR A 240 6.53 19.66 7.52
C THR A 240 6.62 18.39 8.36
N ILE A 241 7.65 17.57 8.12
CA ILE A 241 7.87 16.32 8.85
C ILE A 241 8.17 16.58 10.32
N LYS A 242 9.02 17.57 10.61
CA LYS A 242 9.36 17.96 11.98
C LYS A 242 8.11 18.34 12.78
N LYS A 243 7.25 19.21 12.23
CA LYS A 243 6.00 19.61 12.89
C LYS A 243 5.07 18.42 13.14
N ALA A 244 4.97 17.49 12.19
CA ALA A 244 4.17 16.29 12.37
C ALA A 244 4.70 15.41 13.52
N LEU A 245 6.01 15.18 13.57
CA LEU A 245 6.65 14.39 14.62
C LEU A 245 6.54 15.05 16.00
N ASP A 246 6.77 16.36 16.09
CA ASP A 246 6.65 17.11 17.35
C ASP A 246 5.22 17.02 17.89
N THR A 247 4.21 17.14 17.02
CA THR A 247 2.79 16.99 17.40
C THR A 247 2.54 15.59 17.97
N ILE A 248 2.99 14.54 17.28
CA ILE A 248 2.82 13.14 17.75
C ILE A 248 3.45 12.93 19.12
N ILE A 249 4.69 13.42 19.33
CA ILE A 249 5.40 13.29 20.61
C ILE A 249 4.64 14.02 21.73
N THR A 250 4.15 15.24 21.46
CA THR A 250 3.42 16.03 22.46
C THR A 250 2.07 15.43 22.86
N GLU A 251 1.34 14.85 21.92
CA GLU A 251 0.00 14.28 22.17
C GLU A 251 0.05 12.90 22.80
N THR A 252 1.04 12.07 22.43
CA THR A 252 1.12 10.68 22.91
C THR A 252 1.92 10.53 24.21
N GLY A 253 2.69 11.56 24.62
CA GLY A 253 3.62 11.47 25.75
C GLY A 253 4.71 10.40 25.57
N ALA A 254 4.76 9.76 24.40
CA ALA A 254 5.61 8.64 24.09
C ALA A 254 6.90 9.15 23.44
N THR A 255 8.03 8.68 23.97
CA THR A 255 9.18 8.47 23.08
C THR A 255 8.86 7.25 22.21
N ALA A 256 9.52 7.10 21.05
CA ALA A 256 9.24 6.05 20.06
C ALA A 256 9.17 4.59 20.60
N ALA A 257 9.55 4.35 21.86
CA ALA A 257 9.52 3.06 22.54
C ALA A 257 8.18 2.67 23.22
N THR A 258 7.27 3.61 23.51
CA THR A 258 6.14 3.33 24.43
C THR A 258 4.90 2.71 23.77
N VAL A 259 4.72 2.87 22.45
CA VAL A 259 3.46 2.51 21.75
C VAL A 259 3.28 1.00 21.52
N LEU A 260 4.34 0.20 21.67
CA LEU A 260 4.30 -1.25 21.37
C LEU A 260 3.93 -2.15 22.56
N GLN A 261 3.73 -1.62 23.77
CA GLN A 261 3.28 -2.40 24.91
C GLN A 261 1.75 -2.36 25.01
N GLY A 262 1.08 -3.14 24.16
CA GLY A 262 -0.32 -3.49 24.33
C GLY A 262 -0.48 -4.37 25.58
N ASP A 263 -1.14 -3.81 26.59
CA ASP A 263 -1.46 -4.45 27.86
C ASP A 263 -2.27 -5.74 27.64
N SER A 264 -1.59 -6.89 27.71
CA SER A 264 -2.22 -8.22 27.65
C SER A 264 -2.64 -8.66 29.05
N THR A 265 -3.70 -8.05 29.58
CA THR A 265 -4.41 -8.57 30.77
C THR A 265 -5.93 -8.45 30.61
N ALA A 266 -6.49 -9.10 29.59
CA ALA A 266 -7.92 -9.44 29.58
C ALA A 266 -8.11 -10.80 30.25
N THR A 267 -8.24 -10.76 31.58
CA THR A 267 -8.72 -11.86 32.43
C THR A 267 -10.06 -12.36 31.88
N ILE A 268 -10.07 -13.63 31.43
CA ILE A 268 -11.30 -14.40 31.25
C ILE A 268 -11.88 -14.61 32.66
N MET A 269 -13.03 -14.00 32.94
CA MET A 269 -13.85 -14.31 34.11
C MET A 269 -15.11 -15.04 33.65
N GLU A 270 -15.31 -16.16 34.34
CA GLU A 270 -16.37 -17.18 34.38
C GLU A 270 -17.75 -16.87 33.78
#